data_AF-A0A4V1ZRZ2-F1
#
_entry.id   AF-A0A4V1ZRZ2-F1
#
_cell.length_a   1.000
_cell.length_b   1.000
_cell.length_c   1.000
_cell.angle_alpha   90.00
_cell.angle_beta   90.00
_cell.angle_gamma   90.00
#
_symmetry.space_group_name_H-M   'P 1'
#
loop_
_entity.id
_entity.type
_entity.pdbx_description
1 polymer ?
#
loop_
_entity_poly.entity_id
_entity_poly.type
_entity_poly.pdbx_seq_one_letter_code
_entity_poly.pdbx_strand_id
1 'polypeptide(L)' 'MLDFFKQASGSNTIAVAPAPAETVEVRLQINGQEHVLKIAPWVSLLDALREYVGFTGTKKGCDHGQCGACTVLVDGVRIN' A
#
# COMPACT_ATOMS: atom_id res chain seq x y z
N MET A 1 -59.12 16.88 -8.03
CA MET A 1 -58.58 18.14 -8.59
C MET A 1 -57.79 18.80 -7.47
N LEU A 2 -56.50 18.54 -7.26
CA LEU A 2 -55.42 18.11 -8.13
C LEU A 2 -54.47 17.16 -7.36
N ASP A 3 -54.04 16.10 -8.02
CA ASP A 3 -52.90 15.26 -7.63
C ASP A 3 -51.61 16.07 -7.75
N PHE A 4 -50.85 16.27 -6.68
CA PHE A 4 -49.49 16.84 -6.78
C PHE A 4 -48.56 16.37 -5.65
N PHE A 5 -47.47 15.72 -6.07
CA PHE A 5 -46.27 15.29 -5.33
C PHE A 5 -46.27 13.98 -4.51
N LYS A 6 -46.17 12.91 -5.29
CA LYS A 6 -45.32 11.74 -5.05
C LYS A 6 -43.86 12.16 -4.80
N GLN A 7 -43.33 11.98 -3.59
CA GLN A 7 -41.89 11.93 -3.34
C GLN A 7 -41.54 10.65 -2.57
N ALA A 8 -41.10 9.64 -3.32
CA ALA A 8 -40.39 8.50 -2.77
C ALA A 8 -38.99 8.96 -2.36
N SER A 9 -38.68 8.93 -1.06
CA SER A 9 -37.32 9.12 -0.56
C SER A 9 -36.54 7.82 -0.75
N GLY A 10 -36.01 7.61 -1.96
CA GLY A 10 -35.02 6.58 -2.23
C GLY A 10 -33.67 6.99 -1.63
N SER A 11 -33.32 6.40 -0.48
CA SER A 11 -31.93 6.41 0.00
C SER A 11 -31.10 5.58 -0.98
N ASN A 12 -30.36 6.23 -1.87
CA ASN A 12 -29.37 5.56 -2.70
C ASN A 12 -27.96 5.95 -2.22
N THR A 13 -27.61 5.49 -1.02
CA THR A 13 -26.21 5.36 -0.62
C THR A 13 -25.67 4.13 -1.32
N ILE A 14 -25.10 4.31 -2.52
CA ILE A 14 -24.23 3.29 -3.11
C ILE A 14 -22.99 3.25 -2.22
N ALA A 15 -22.93 2.23 -1.35
CA ALA A 15 -21.69 1.87 -0.69
C ALA A 15 -20.72 1.42 -1.78
N VAL A 16 -19.86 2.34 -2.23
CA VAL A 16 -18.73 2.00 -3.10
C VAL A 16 -17.75 1.21 -2.23
N ALA A 17 -17.88 -0.11 -2.23
CA ALA A 17 -16.81 -0.97 -1.76
C ALA A 17 -15.58 -0.64 -2.62
N PRO A 18 -14.40 -0.35 -2.01
CA PRO A 18 -13.22 -0.10 -2.80
C PRO A 18 -12.94 -1.31 -3.69
N ALA A 19 -12.75 -1.07 -4.99
CA ALA A 19 -12.33 -2.10 -5.92
C ALA A 19 -11.06 -2.78 -5.36
N PRO A 20 -10.88 -4.10 -5.54
CA PRO A 20 -9.69 -4.78 -5.07
C PRO A 20 -8.46 -4.06 -5.65
N ALA A 21 -7.56 -3.64 -4.76
CA ALA A 21 -6.31 -3.00 -5.16
C ALA A 21 -5.56 -3.95 -6.11
N GLU A 22 -5.38 -3.53 -7.36
CA GLU A 22 -4.61 -4.30 -8.33
C GLU A 22 -3.18 -4.46 -7.79
N THR A 23 -2.72 -5.71 -7.67
CA THR A 23 -1.38 -6.04 -7.21
C THR A 23 -0.47 -6.36 -8.40
N VAL A 24 0.81 -6.04 -8.26
CA VAL A 24 1.85 -6.33 -9.25
C VAL A 24 2.84 -7.34 -8.67
N GLU A 25 3.39 -8.20 -9.53
CA GLU A 25 4.49 -9.10 -9.14
C GLU A 25 5.81 -8.32 -9.16
N VAL A 26 6.53 -8.36 -8.04
CA VAL A 26 7.85 -7.72 -7.86
C VAL A 26 8.84 -8.78 -7.41
N ARG A 27 10.02 -8.81 -8.03
CA ARG A 27 11.12 -9.72 -7.68
C ARG A 27 12.24 -8.92 -7.04
N LEU A 28 12.65 -9.31 -5.83
CA LEU A 28 13.70 -8.65 -5.06
C LEU A 28 14.75 -9.68 -4.64
N GLN A 29 16.02 -9.30 -4.73
CA GLN A 29 17.12 -10.04 -4.11
C GLN A 29 17.47 -9.35 -2.80
N ILE A 30 17.09 -9.96 -1.68
CA ILE A 30 17.25 -9.36 -0.35
C ILE A 30 18.23 -10.22 0.44
N ASN A 31 19.35 -9.64 0.86
CA ASN A 31 20.41 -10.34 1.60
C ASN A 31 20.87 -11.65 0.92
N GLY A 32 20.88 -11.69 -0.42
CA GLY A 32 21.29 -12.84 -1.21
C GLY A 32 20.21 -13.91 -1.43
N GLN A 33 18.97 -13.67 -0.99
CA GLN A 33 17.83 -14.58 -1.23
C GLN A 33 16.79 -13.92 -2.14
N GLU A 34 16.25 -14.71 -3.08
CA GLU A 34 15.20 -14.23 -3.99
C GLU A 34 13.83 -14.25 -3.30
N HIS A 35 13.11 -13.14 -3.41
CA HIS A 35 11.74 -12.97 -2.93
C HIS A 35 10.84 -12.50 -4.07
N VAL A 36 9.75 -13.23 -4.32
CA VAL A 36 8.72 -12.85 -5.29
C VAL A 36 7.48 -12.41 -4.52
N LEU A 37 7.11 -11.14 -4.65
CA LEU A 37 6.01 -10.52 -3.91
C LEU A 37 4.88 -10.12 -4.85
N LYS A 38 3.63 -10.27 -4.41
CA LYS A 38 2.45 -9.68 -5.08
C LYS A 38 1.90 -8.57 -4.20
N ILE A 39 2.23 -7.32 -4.55
CA ILE A 39 1.95 -6.15 -3.70
C ILE A 39 1.34 -5.03 -4.52
N ALA A 40 0.63 -4.11 -3.85
CA ALA A 40 0.10 -2.94 -4.52
C ALA A 40 1.24 -1.97 -4.91
N PRO A 41 1.13 -1.23 -6.03
CA PRO A 41 2.21 -0.35 -6.52
C PRO A 41 2.64 0.77 -5.55
N TRP A 42 1.79 1.15 -4.60
CA TRP A 42 2.06 2.18 -3.59
C TRP A 42 2.71 1.63 -2.31
N VAL A 43 2.94 0.32 -2.21
CA VAL A 43 3.64 -0.26 -1.07
C VAL A 43 5.09 0.19 -1.10
N SER A 44 5.53 0.88 -0.05
CA SER A 44 6.92 1.31 0.09
C SER A 44 7.86 0.10 0.22
N LEU A 45 9.13 0.24 -0.17
CA LEU A 45 10.12 -0.82 0.07
C LEU A 45 10.24 -1.16 1.56
N LEU A 46 10.13 -0.15 2.43
CA LEU A 46 10.09 -0.33 3.87
C LEU A 46 8.97 -1.28 4.30
N ASP A 47 7.75 -1.07 3.81
CA ASP A 47 6.60 -1.90 4.15
C ASP A 47 6.71 -3.29 3.51
N ALA A 48 7.21 -3.39 2.27
CA ALA A 48 7.50 -4.66 1.63
C ALA A 48 8.46 -5.51 2.48
N LEU A 49 9.56 -4.92 2.97
CA LEU A 49 10.52 -5.61 3.81
C LEU A 49 9.92 -6.05 5.15
N ARG A 50 9.19 -5.16 5.82
CA ARG A 50 8.71 -5.41 7.19
C ARG A 50 7.51 -6.34 7.23
N GLU A 51 6.50 -6.06 6.43
CA GLU A 51 5.17 -6.66 6.56
C GLU A 51 4.98 -7.86 5.61
N TYR A 52 5.68 -7.90 4.47
CA TYR A 52 5.56 -8.99 3.51
C TYR A 52 6.70 -10.00 3.61
N VAL A 53 7.94 -9.52 3.78
CA VAL A 53 9.12 -10.39 3.93
C VAL A 53 9.41 -10.74 5.38
N GLY A 54 9.00 -9.90 6.34
CA GLY A 54 9.22 -10.12 7.78
C GLY A 54 10.55 -9.60 8.32
N PHE A 55 11.30 -8.82 7.53
CA PHE A 55 12.55 -8.20 7.95
C PHE A 55 12.29 -6.91 8.73
N THR A 56 12.14 -7.04 10.05
CA THR A 56 11.79 -5.95 10.97
C THR A 56 12.98 -5.13 11.49
N GLY A 57 14.19 -5.42 11.00
CA GLY A 57 15.43 -4.69 11.34
C GLY A 57 15.34 -3.22 10.96
N THR A 58 14.90 -2.93 9.74
CA THR A 58 14.64 -1.58 9.24
C THR A 58 13.42 -0.97 9.94
N LYS A 59 13.51 0.30 10.34
CA LYS A 59 12.52 0.94 11.22
C LYS A 59 11.67 1.97 10.47
N LYS A 60 10.35 1.95 10.75
CA LYS A 60 9.45 3.04 10.38
C LYS A 60 9.52 4.14 11.44
N GLY A 61 10.18 5.24 11.09
CA GLY A 61 10.29 6.43 11.92
C GLY A 61 9.31 7.51 11.47
N CYS A 62 9.78 8.42 10.61
CA CYS A 62 8.99 9.56 10.13
C CYS A 62 8.08 9.25 8.93
N ASP A 63 8.28 8.13 8.24
CA ASP A 63 7.56 7.71 7.01
C ASP A 63 7.59 8.73 5.84
N HIS A 64 8.45 9.74 5.93
CA HIS A 64 8.58 10.82 4.96
C HIS A 64 10.06 11.19 4.68
N GLY A 65 10.98 10.25 4.92
CA GLY A 65 12.39 10.36 4.52
C GLY A 65 13.28 11.32 5.33
N GLN A 66 12.79 11.92 6.42
CA GLN A 66 13.53 12.92 7.21
C GLN A 66 14.51 12.34 8.24
N CYS A 67 14.27 11.14 8.77
CA CYS A 67 15.04 10.61 9.91
C CYS A 67 16.07 9.51 9.58
N GLY A 68 16.03 8.91 8.39
CA GLY A 68 16.94 7.82 8.00
C GLY A 68 16.74 6.49 8.75
N ALA A 69 15.71 6.35 9.58
CA ALA A 69 15.43 5.10 10.31
C ALA A 69 15.12 3.92 9.36
N CYS A 70 14.68 4.23 8.14
CA CYS A 70 14.35 3.26 7.10
C CYS A 70 15.47 3.00 6.10
N THR A 71 16.69 3.53 6.32
CA THR A 71 17.77 3.43 5.34
C THR A 71 18.15 1.98 5.05
N VAL A 72 18.19 1.62 3.77
CA VAL A 72 18.67 0.33 3.25
C VAL A 72 19.61 0.53 2.07
N LEU A 73 20.31 -0.53 1.67
CA LEU A 73 21.16 -0.53 0.47
C LEU A 73 20.42 -1.21 -0.68
N VAL A 74 20.22 -0.48 -1.78
CA VAL A 74 19.75 -1.00 -3.06
C VAL A 74 20.84 -0.80 -4.08
N ASP A 75 21.30 -1.89 -4.68
CA ASP A 75 22.42 -1.88 -5.64
C ASP A 75 23.67 -1.16 -5.12
N GLY A 76 23.95 -1.32 -3.82
CA GLY A 76 25.07 -0.69 -3.13
C GLY A 76 24.87 0.78 -2.75
N VAL A 77 23.73 1.39 -3.11
CA VAL A 77 23.40 2.78 -2.82
C VAL A 77 22.42 2.86 -1.67
N ARG A 78 22.66 3.78 -0.74
CA ARG A 78 21.73 4.04 0.37
C ARG A 78 20.48 4.77 -0.13
N ILE A 79 19.31 4.27 0.23
CA ILE A 79 18.02 4.91 -0.03
C ILE A 79 17.14 4.89 1.22
N ASN A 80 16.11 5.75 1.25
CA ASN A 80 15.08 5.79 2.28
C ASN A 80 13.73 5.35 1.72
#